data_AF-A0A6A6BV49-F1
#
_entry.id   AF-A0A6A6BV49-F1
#
_cell.length_a   1.000
_cell.length_b   1.000
_cell.length_c   1.000
_cell.angle_alpha   90.00
_cell.angle_beta   90.00
_cell.angle_gamma   90.00
#
_symmetry.space_group_name_H-M   'P 1'
#
loop_
_entity.id
_entity.type
_entity.pdbx_description
1 polymer ?
#
loop_
_entity_poly.entity_id
_entity_poly.type
_entity_poly.pdbx_seq_one_letter_code
_entity_poly.pdbx_strand_id
1 'polypeptide(L)'
;MSSSASCPLPHVEEALRPYIHDRQETLRIRQTLADFFQSQFPTTEQQPLNRLNLAFPPSEPNGEEPPLELTGLRKKYLEAVKAQAAAKERRDALNAELNQLQRSDIDRKSEFTRDLSSPDDGISSHIALLHQRRRHRKLQILQSALDQIADTEPNPTRRDLQQWLKDRLGDAPLPPPESGSDEGIEAGINDQVLRLKKELLQTKHGLDEAKKQQVSRQEQLPSVSEASLEAQVFALRCARDELINWIEGELAKLAEQEGADEKALHHDLHRGSVSDSSYQEQVATLYDRYVSTRASLVVVVEAVAAANKDANAMSERGSDAPGPVKEPESSETNTLPPSEVLAYAPSLLQAVKDERALLQQTSYLRHELAKAQEENRNTLQRLANESHLVPPAADSALFWAQAAKEASKGTEESVVEQLKAGETSIAGAKAILAELEARKKAFNELDMGI
;
A
#
# COMPACT_ATOMS: atom_id res chain seq x y z
N MET A 1 54.73 -8.65 -24.75
CA MET A 1 55.32 -8.75 -23.39
C MET A 1 54.45 -7.94 -22.46
N SER A 2 53.50 -8.59 -21.79
CA SER A 2 52.55 -7.96 -20.87
C SER A 2 52.93 -8.36 -19.44
N SER A 3 53.23 -7.34 -18.64
CA SER A 3 53.52 -7.42 -17.21
C SER A 3 52.34 -8.05 -16.46
N SER A 4 52.56 -9.25 -15.91
CA SER A 4 51.66 -9.86 -14.93
C SER A 4 51.73 -9.07 -13.63
N ALA A 5 50.84 -8.10 -13.44
CA ALA A 5 50.56 -7.55 -12.12
C ALA A 5 49.93 -8.67 -11.29
N SER A 6 50.71 -9.22 -10.36
CA SER A 6 50.25 -10.23 -9.40
C SER A 6 49.05 -9.68 -8.64
N CYS A 7 47.90 -10.37 -8.75
CA CYS A 7 46.71 -10.00 -8.00
C CYS A 7 46.96 -10.22 -6.50
N PRO A 8 46.47 -9.34 -5.61
CA PRO A 8 46.72 -9.44 -4.17
C PRO A 8 46.07 -10.65 -3.49
N LEU A 9 45.30 -11.47 -4.22
CA LEU A 9 44.56 -12.63 -3.71
C LEU A 9 44.70 -13.82 -4.70
N PRO A 10 45.66 -14.74 -4.50
CA PRO A 10 45.95 -15.83 -5.44
C PRO A 10 44.79 -16.82 -5.59
N HIS A 11 43.97 -17.00 -4.55
CA HIS A 11 42.79 -17.88 -4.61
C HIS A 11 41.69 -17.33 -5.53
N VAL A 12 41.56 -16.00 -5.60
CA VAL A 12 40.63 -15.32 -6.50
C VAL A 12 41.16 -15.39 -7.93
N GLU A 13 42.48 -15.26 -8.11
CA GLU A 13 43.11 -15.43 -9.42
C GLU A 13 42.94 -16.86 -9.95
N GLU A 14 43.10 -17.89 -9.11
CA GLU A 14 42.84 -19.29 -9.50
C GLU A 14 41.38 -19.54 -9.87
N ALA A 15 40.44 -18.98 -9.10
CA ALA A 15 39.01 -19.10 -9.39
C ALA A 15 38.59 -18.34 -10.67
N LEU A 16 39.22 -17.21 -10.95
CA LEU A 16 38.95 -16.38 -12.13
C LEU A 16 39.77 -16.78 -13.36
N ARG A 17 40.83 -17.58 -13.20
CA ARG A 17 41.71 -18.05 -14.29
C ARG A 17 40.96 -18.65 -15.49
N PRO A 18 39.87 -19.43 -15.31
CA PRO A 18 39.08 -19.95 -16.44
C PRO A 18 38.26 -18.87 -17.18
N TYR A 19 38.14 -17.67 -16.62
CA TYR A 19 37.35 -16.55 -17.15
C TYR A 19 38.22 -15.41 -17.70
N ILE A 20 39.49 -15.37 -17.33
CA ILE A 20 40.47 -14.41 -17.83
C ILE A 20 41.08 -14.96 -19.11
N HIS A 21 40.63 -14.43 -20.24
CA HIS A 21 41.12 -14.79 -21.57
C HIS A 21 41.95 -13.66 -22.16
N ASP A 22 42.88 -14.02 -23.04
CA ASP A 22 43.54 -13.01 -23.87
C ASP A 22 42.51 -12.36 -24.82
N ARG A 23 42.82 -11.13 -25.26
CA ARG A 23 41.94 -10.36 -26.14
C ARG A 23 41.62 -11.12 -27.43
N GLN A 24 42.60 -11.88 -27.96
CA GLN A 24 42.44 -12.67 -29.18
C GLN A 24 41.51 -13.88 -28.96
N GLU A 25 41.67 -14.59 -27.85
CA GLU A 25 40.79 -15.70 -27.48
C GLU A 25 39.36 -15.22 -27.28
N THR A 26 39.18 -14.09 -26.58
CA THR A 26 37.87 -13.49 -26.34
C THR A 26 37.16 -13.13 -27.64
N LEU A 27 37.90 -12.60 -28.62
CA LEU A 27 37.35 -12.30 -29.94
C LEU A 27 36.96 -13.57 -30.70
N ARG A 28 37.80 -14.62 -30.68
CA ARG A 28 37.47 -15.93 -31.28
C ARG A 28 36.22 -16.53 -30.67
N ILE A 29 36.10 -16.54 -29.34
CA ILE A 29 34.92 -17.06 -28.62
C ILE A 29 33.67 -16.27 -28.98
N ARG A 30 33.77 -14.94 -29.10
CA ARG A 30 32.62 -14.10 -29.50
C ARG A 30 32.22 -14.35 -30.94
N GLN A 31 33.17 -14.56 -31.84
CA GLN A 31 32.91 -14.89 -33.24
C GLN A 31 32.23 -16.26 -33.35
N THR A 32 32.77 -17.30 -32.72
CA THR A 32 32.17 -18.64 -32.77
C THR A 32 30.77 -18.70 -32.17
N LEU A 33 30.52 -17.96 -31.07
CA LEU A 33 29.17 -17.82 -30.51
C LEU A 33 28.25 -17.01 -31.43
N ALA A 34 28.73 -15.92 -32.03
CA ALA A 34 27.93 -15.12 -32.95
C ALA A 34 27.55 -15.93 -34.19
N ASP A 35 28.49 -16.68 -34.76
CA ASP A 35 28.26 -17.55 -35.92
C ASP A 35 27.26 -18.66 -35.59
N PHE A 36 27.36 -19.26 -34.40
CA PHE A 36 26.38 -20.24 -33.91
C PHE A 36 24.99 -19.62 -33.73
N PHE A 37 24.88 -18.44 -33.13
CA PHE A 37 23.58 -17.77 -32.99
C PHE A 37 23.02 -17.35 -34.36
N GLN A 38 23.86 -16.97 -35.32
CA GLN A 38 23.43 -16.70 -36.70
C GLN A 38 22.92 -17.96 -37.42
N SER A 39 23.54 -19.14 -37.17
CA SER A 39 23.06 -20.39 -37.77
C SER A 39 21.75 -20.88 -37.13
N GLN A 40 21.57 -20.70 -35.81
CA GLN A 40 20.36 -21.11 -35.10
C GLN A 40 19.16 -20.19 -35.36
N PHE A 41 19.40 -18.91 -35.65
CA PHE A 41 18.35 -17.92 -35.92
C PHE A 41 18.58 -17.30 -37.31
N PRO A 42 18.14 -17.95 -38.40
CA PRO A 42 18.17 -17.35 -39.73
C PRO A 42 17.26 -16.12 -39.72
N THR A 43 17.87 -14.96 -39.45
CA THR A 43 17.18 -13.68 -39.43
C THR A 43 16.91 -13.32 -40.87
N THR A 44 15.63 -13.17 -41.21
CA THR A 44 15.19 -12.59 -42.48
C THR A 44 15.97 -11.29 -42.71
N GLU A 45 16.58 -11.21 -43.89
CA GLU A 45 17.69 -10.35 -44.28
C GLU A 45 17.88 -9.00 -43.55
N GLN A 46 19.14 -8.73 -43.15
CA GLN A 46 19.75 -7.41 -42.85
C GLN A 46 19.64 -6.78 -41.44
N GLN A 47 19.43 -7.53 -40.35
CA GLN A 47 19.72 -6.99 -39.01
C GLN A 47 20.88 -7.72 -38.32
N PRO A 48 21.99 -7.02 -38.00
CA PRO A 48 23.04 -7.61 -37.19
C PRO A 48 22.48 -7.92 -35.79
N LEU A 49 22.87 -9.06 -35.23
CA LEU A 49 22.47 -9.51 -33.89
C LEU A 49 22.71 -8.40 -32.84
N ASN A 50 21.66 -7.68 -32.46
CA ASN A 50 21.70 -6.70 -31.39
C ASN A 50 21.46 -7.41 -30.04
N ARG A 51 22.04 -6.91 -28.94
CA ARG A 51 21.90 -7.49 -27.59
C ARG A 51 20.44 -7.68 -27.17
N LEU A 52 19.54 -6.84 -27.72
CA LEU A 52 18.11 -6.90 -27.51
C LEU A 52 17.45 -8.11 -28.19
N ASN A 53 17.96 -8.57 -29.34
CA ASN A 53 17.43 -9.74 -30.05
C ASN A 53 17.86 -11.08 -29.40
N LEU A 54 18.97 -11.08 -28.66
CA LEU A 54 19.41 -12.25 -27.87
C LEU A 54 18.61 -12.41 -26.56
N ALA A 55 18.03 -11.32 -26.04
CA ALA A 55 17.17 -11.38 -24.86
C ALA A 55 15.79 -11.98 -25.18
N PHE A 56 15.38 -11.93 -26.45
CA PHE A 56 14.10 -12.44 -26.95
C PHE A 56 14.28 -13.14 -28.32
N PRO A 57 14.74 -14.41 -28.33
CA PRO A 57 14.84 -15.16 -29.58
C PRO A 57 13.43 -15.39 -30.18
N PRO A 58 13.19 -15.01 -31.45
CA PRO A 58 11.83 -15.03 -32.01
C PRO A 58 11.35 -16.38 -32.56
N SER A 59 12.14 -17.47 -32.51
CA SER A 59 11.64 -18.79 -32.93
C SER A 59 12.54 -19.93 -32.46
N GLU A 60 12.02 -21.16 -32.52
CA GLU A 60 12.69 -22.39 -32.08
C GLU A 60 14.08 -22.55 -32.73
N PRO A 61 15.12 -22.89 -31.94
CA PRO A 61 16.44 -23.13 -32.48
C PRO A 61 16.40 -24.39 -33.34
N ASN A 62 16.85 -24.29 -34.60
CA ASN A 62 17.16 -25.47 -35.40
C ASN A 62 18.10 -26.37 -34.58
N GLY A 63 17.76 -27.66 -34.51
CA GLY A 63 18.33 -28.67 -33.60
C GLY A 63 19.81 -29.02 -33.81
N GLU A 64 20.64 -28.09 -34.28
CA GLU A 64 22.07 -28.28 -34.43
C GLU A 64 22.75 -28.31 -33.05
N GLU A 65 23.60 -29.32 -32.87
CA GLU A 65 24.43 -29.48 -31.69
C GLU A 65 25.39 -28.28 -31.54
N PRO A 66 25.67 -27.83 -30.29
CA PRO A 66 26.60 -26.74 -30.08
C PRO A 66 27.98 -27.11 -30.66
N PRO A 67 28.70 -26.18 -31.31
CA PRO A 67 30.01 -26.46 -31.89
C PRO A 67 30.95 -27.01 -30.82
N LEU A 68 31.68 -28.09 -31.17
CA LEU A 68 32.51 -28.88 -30.24
C LEU A 68 33.61 -28.07 -29.53
N GLU A 69 33.88 -26.85 -30.00
CA GLU A 69 34.88 -25.94 -29.43
C GLU A 69 34.42 -25.27 -28.12
N LEU A 70 33.11 -25.26 -27.83
CA LEU A 70 32.58 -24.70 -26.59
C LEU A 70 32.67 -25.72 -25.46
N THR A 71 33.80 -25.75 -24.77
CA THR A 71 34.03 -26.65 -23.62
C THR A 71 33.73 -25.97 -22.28
N GLY A 72 33.32 -26.77 -21.29
CA GLY A 72 33.15 -26.33 -19.90
C GLY A 72 31.89 -25.51 -19.63
N LEU A 73 32.05 -24.37 -18.93
CA LEU A 73 30.94 -23.55 -18.42
C LEU A 73 30.04 -22.98 -19.53
N ARG A 74 30.61 -22.67 -20.70
CA ARG A 74 29.86 -22.12 -21.84
C ARG A 74 28.86 -23.11 -22.41
N LYS A 75 29.23 -24.40 -22.44
CA LYS A 75 28.32 -25.49 -22.79
C LYS A 75 27.18 -25.58 -21.77
N LYS A 76 27.50 -25.53 -20.47
CA LYS A 76 26.50 -25.53 -19.38
C LYS A 76 25.55 -24.33 -19.48
N TYR A 77 26.05 -23.15 -19.87
CA TYR A 77 25.21 -21.98 -20.09
C TYR A 77 24.26 -22.19 -21.27
N LEU A 78 24.73 -22.73 -22.40
CA LEU A 78 23.84 -23.06 -23.53
C LEU A 78 22.81 -24.14 -23.16
N GLU A 79 23.20 -25.16 -22.40
CA GLU A 79 22.27 -26.16 -21.86
C GLU A 79 21.22 -25.54 -20.95
N ALA A 80 21.62 -24.60 -20.07
CA ALA A 80 20.72 -23.87 -19.20
C ALA A 80 19.75 -22.97 -19.98
N VAL A 81 20.22 -22.28 -21.03
CA VAL A 81 19.37 -21.47 -21.91
C VAL A 81 18.37 -22.35 -22.66
N LYS A 82 18.79 -23.50 -23.17
CA LYS A 82 17.89 -24.49 -23.80
C LYS A 82 16.85 -25.01 -22.79
N ALA A 83 17.27 -25.35 -21.58
CA ALA A 83 16.36 -25.80 -20.52
C ALA A 83 15.37 -24.70 -20.12
N GLN A 84 15.80 -23.44 -20.08
CA GLN A 84 14.93 -22.30 -19.81
C GLN A 84 13.90 -22.09 -20.92
N ALA A 85 14.29 -22.21 -22.19
CA ALA A 85 13.37 -22.13 -23.31
C ALA A 85 12.31 -23.24 -23.23
N ALA A 86 12.72 -24.49 -23.02
CA ALA A 86 11.80 -25.62 -22.85
C ALA A 86 10.89 -25.47 -21.62
N ALA A 87 11.37 -24.86 -20.53
CA ALA A 87 10.55 -24.58 -19.35
C ALA A 87 9.49 -23.50 -19.63
N LYS A 88 9.84 -22.46 -20.40
CA LYS A 88 8.89 -21.43 -20.82
C LYS A 88 7.78 -22.03 -21.69
N GLU A 89 8.13 -22.85 -22.66
CA GLU A 89 7.17 -23.53 -23.53
C GLU A 89 6.19 -24.40 -22.74
N ARG A 90 6.69 -25.22 -21.79
CA ARG A 90 5.81 -26.01 -20.90
C ARG A 90 4.86 -25.15 -20.09
N ARG A 91 5.35 -24.01 -19.57
CA ARG A 91 4.51 -23.07 -18.81
C ARG A 91 3.45 -22.46 -19.71
N ASP A 92 3.80 -22.09 -20.93
CA ASP A 92 2.87 -21.49 -21.88
C ASP A 92 1.80 -22.50 -22.34
N ALA A 93 2.19 -23.78 -22.53
CA ALA A 93 1.26 -24.89 -22.76
C ALA A 93 0.29 -25.10 -21.59
N LEU A 94 0.79 -25.16 -20.34
CA LEU A 94 -0.06 -25.29 -19.15
C LEU A 94 -1.00 -24.09 -18.97
N ASN A 95 -0.53 -22.88 -19.30
CA ASN A 95 -1.39 -21.69 -19.28
C ASN A 95 -2.49 -21.78 -20.35
N ALA A 96 -2.18 -22.29 -21.54
CA ALA A 96 -3.18 -22.52 -22.58
C ALA A 96 -4.24 -23.55 -22.14
N GLU A 97 -3.83 -24.65 -21.51
CA GLU A 97 -4.72 -25.65 -20.93
C GLU A 97 -5.61 -25.05 -19.82
N LEU A 98 -5.03 -24.26 -18.92
CA LEU A 98 -5.79 -23.56 -17.87
C LEU A 98 -6.82 -22.60 -18.45
N ASN A 99 -6.45 -21.84 -19.48
CA ASN A 99 -7.36 -20.93 -20.16
C ASN A 99 -8.49 -21.70 -20.86
N GLN A 100 -8.21 -22.87 -21.43
CA GLN A 100 -9.23 -23.74 -22.03
C GLN A 100 -10.19 -24.30 -20.97
N LEU A 101 -9.67 -24.74 -19.81
CA LEU A 101 -10.49 -25.20 -18.69
C LEU A 101 -11.40 -24.08 -18.16
N GLN A 102 -10.85 -22.88 -17.96
CA GLN A 102 -11.64 -21.72 -17.50
C GLN A 102 -12.77 -21.38 -18.49
N ARG A 103 -12.50 -21.41 -19.80
CA ARG A 103 -13.54 -21.20 -20.82
C ARG A 103 -14.61 -22.29 -20.77
N SER A 104 -14.21 -23.56 -20.63
CA SER A 104 -15.16 -24.68 -20.53
C SER A 104 -16.04 -24.62 -19.27
N ASP A 105 -15.52 -24.09 -18.16
CA ASP A 105 -16.29 -23.89 -16.93
C ASP A 105 -17.30 -22.73 -17.06
N ILE A 106 -16.95 -21.67 -17.80
CA ILE A 106 -17.85 -20.55 -18.08
C ILE A 106 -18.99 -21.02 -18.99
N ASP A 107 -18.70 -21.78 -20.03
CA ASP A 107 -19.70 -22.32 -20.96
C ASP A 107 -20.67 -23.26 -20.24
N ARG A 108 -20.16 -24.19 -19.42
CA ARG A 108 -20.96 -25.09 -18.57
C ARG A 108 -21.83 -24.33 -17.56
N LYS A 109 -21.31 -23.26 -16.97
CA LYS A 109 -22.06 -22.43 -16.01
C LYS A 109 -23.17 -21.65 -16.71
N SER A 110 -22.98 -21.24 -17.96
CA SER A 110 -24.01 -20.54 -18.75
C SER A 110 -25.18 -21.46 -19.13
N GLU A 111 -24.91 -22.72 -19.47
CA GLU A 111 -25.93 -23.72 -19.81
C GLU A 111 -26.76 -24.11 -18.58
N PHE A 112 -26.16 -24.18 -17.39
CA PHE A 112 -26.85 -24.49 -16.13
C PHE A 112 -27.81 -23.38 -15.66
N THR A 113 -27.58 -22.12 -16.07
CA THR A 113 -28.41 -20.98 -15.63
C THR A 113 -29.71 -20.77 -16.43
N ARG A 114 -29.92 -21.47 -17.55
CA ARG A 114 -31.14 -21.30 -18.37
C ARG A 114 -32.33 -22.17 -17.95
N ASP A 115 -32.11 -23.26 -17.22
CA ASP A 115 -33.15 -24.29 -17.02
C ASP A 115 -33.73 -24.43 -15.61
N LEU A 116 -33.36 -23.60 -14.62
CA LEU A 116 -33.81 -23.82 -13.23
C LEU A 116 -34.57 -22.63 -12.63
N SER A 117 -35.85 -22.52 -13.00
CA SER A 117 -36.85 -21.89 -12.14
C SER A 117 -37.31 -22.90 -11.07
N SER A 118 -36.47 -23.09 -10.03
CA SER A 118 -36.67 -23.81 -8.74
C SER A 118 -37.37 -25.19 -8.74
N PRO A 119 -36.74 -26.23 -8.15
CA PRO A 119 -36.28 -26.21 -6.75
C PRO A 119 -34.89 -26.83 -6.56
N ASP A 120 -33.89 -26.05 -6.10
CA ASP A 120 -32.52 -26.57 -5.98
C ASP A 120 -31.76 -26.20 -4.69
N ASP A 121 -32.49 -26.02 -3.59
CA ASP A 121 -31.87 -25.79 -2.26
C ASP A 121 -31.06 -27.01 -1.78
N GLY A 122 -31.44 -28.22 -2.20
CA GLY A 122 -30.76 -29.47 -1.86
C GLY A 122 -29.43 -29.68 -2.61
N ILE A 123 -29.40 -29.40 -3.92
CA ILE A 123 -28.16 -29.57 -4.70
C ILE A 123 -27.24 -28.35 -4.51
N SER A 124 -27.78 -27.14 -4.39
CA SER A 124 -26.97 -25.96 -4.05
C SER A 124 -26.30 -26.10 -2.67
N SER A 125 -27.01 -26.60 -1.66
CA SER A 125 -26.40 -26.91 -0.35
C SER A 125 -25.38 -28.06 -0.43
N HIS A 126 -25.61 -29.09 -1.26
CA HIS A 126 -24.62 -30.14 -1.50
C HIS A 126 -23.36 -29.62 -2.21
N ILE A 127 -23.52 -28.73 -3.20
CA ILE A 127 -22.42 -28.06 -3.90
C ILE A 127 -21.66 -27.15 -2.95
N ALA A 128 -22.35 -26.40 -2.09
CA ALA A 128 -21.73 -25.58 -1.05
C ALA A 128 -20.90 -26.44 -0.08
N LEU A 129 -21.42 -27.60 0.34
CA LEU A 129 -20.69 -28.57 1.15
C LEU A 129 -19.46 -29.14 0.42
N LEU A 130 -19.56 -29.43 -0.88
CA LEU A 130 -18.42 -29.87 -1.69
C LEU A 130 -17.34 -28.78 -1.82
N HIS A 131 -17.74 -27.53 -2.00
CA HIS A 131 -16.82 -26.39 -2.01
C HIS A 131 -16.14 -26.20 -0.66
N GLN A 132 -16.90 -26.32 0.43
CA GLN A 132 -16.34 -26.24 1.78
C GLN A 132 -15.35 -27.38 2.06
N ARG A 133 -15.67 -28.62 1.64
CA ARG A 133 -14.75 -29.77 1.75
C ARG A 133 -13.48 -29.58 0.92
N ARG A 134 -13.59 -29.03 -0.30
CA ARG A 134 -12.42 -28.69 -1.13
C ARG A 134 -11.56 -27.62 -0.47
N ARG A 135 -12.18 -26.56 0.08
CA ARG A 135 -11.47 -25.51 0.82
C ARG A 135 -10.77 -26.05 2.06
N HIS A 136 -11.42 -26.94 2.80
CA HIS A 136 -10.84 -27.61 3.95
C HIS A 136 -9.63 -28.48 3.57
N ARG A 137 -9.70 -29.27 2.49
CA ARG A 137 -8.53 -30.03 1.99
C ARG A 137 -7.37 -29.13 1.59
N LYS A 138 -7.64 -28.00 0.92
CA LYS A 138 -6.61 -27.02 0.58
C LYS A 138 -5.95 -26.44 1.84
N LEU A 139 -6.74 -26.11 2.84
CA LEU A 139 -6.23 -25.63 4.14
C LEU A 139 -5.43 -26.71 4.86
N GLN A 140 -5.84 -27.98 4.82
CA GLN A 140 -5.04 -29.09 5.36
C GLN A 140 -3.70 -29.25 4.64
N ILE A 141 -3.66 -29.09 3.32
CA ILE A 141 -2.40 -29.12 2.56
C ILE A 141 -1.50 -27.95 3.00
N LEU A 142 -2.04 -26.74 3.08
CA LEU A 142 -1.29 -25.57 3.55
C LEU A 142 -0.82 -25.74 5.00
N GLN A 143 -1.67 -26.27 5.88
CA GLN A 143 -1.30 -26.58 7.26
C GLN A 143 -0.20 -27.63 7.29
N SER A 144 -0.30 -28.73 6.53
CA SER A 144 0.76 -29.74 6.46
C SER A 144 2.06 -29.20 5.86
N ALA A 145 1.99 -28.24 4.94
CA ALA A 145 3.16 -27.57 4.39
C ALA A 145 3.78 -26.60 5.39
N LEU A 146 2.97 -25.88 6.17
CA LEU A 146 3.42 -25.03 7.27
C LEU A 146 4.02 -25.86 8.41
N ASP A 147 3.41 -26.99 8.74
CA ASP A 147 3.93 -27.95 9.72
C ASP A 147 5.26 -28.53 9.22
N GLN A 148 5.37 -28.88 7.93
CA GLN A 148 6.66 -29.27 7.32
C GLN A 148 7.69 -28.14 7.37
N ILE A 149 7.30 -26.89 7.17
CA ILE A 149 8.20 -25.73 7.26
C ILE A 149 8.58 -25.42 8.71
N ALA A 150 7.70 -25.70 9.68
CA ALA A 150 7.96 -25.54 11.10
C ALA A 150 8.82 -26.68 11.66
N ASP A 151 8.60 -27.90 11.19
CA ASP A 151 9.38 -29.10 11.50
C ASP A 151 10.76 -29.07 10.80
N THR A 152 10.87 -28.41 9.64
CA THR A 152 12.17 -27.99 9.13
C THR A 152 12.66 -26.84 10.01
N GLU A 153 13.53 -27.14 10.99
CA GLU A 153 14.22 -26.12 11.78
C GLU A 153 14.68 -24.95 10.91
N PRO A 154 14.72 -23.70 11.45
CA PRO A 154 15.19 -22.54 10.72
C PRO A 154 16.60 -22.80 10.20
N ASN A 155 16.68 -23.16 8.91
CA ASN A 155 17.87 -23.35 8.09
C ASN A 155 19.18 -23.57 8.89
N PRO A 156 19.76 -24.80 8.93
CA PRO A 156 21.08 -25.00 9.54
C PRO A 156 22.13 -24.07 8.94
N THR A 157 21.92 -23.59 7.71
CA THR A 157 22.77 -22.59 7.06
C THR A 157 22.83 -21.24 7.78
N ARG A 158 21.82 -20.81 8.56
CA ARG A 158 21.91 -19.55 9.34
C ARG A 158 22.79 -19.71 10.59
N ARG A 159 22.74 -20.87 11.26
CA ARG A 159 23.65 -21.20 12.37
C ARG A 159 25.06 -21.51 11.87
N ASP A 160 25.17 -22.27 10.78
CA ASP A 160 26.43 -22.60 10.12
C ASP A 160 27.10 -21.37 9.52
N LEU A 161 26.36 -20.39 9.00
CA LEU A 161 26.98 -19.14 8.52
C LEU A 161 27.62 -18.36 9.67
N GLN A 162 27.00 -18.29 10.85
CA GLN A 162 27.61 -17.61 12.00
C GLN A 162 28.81 -18.39 12.56
N GLN A 163 28.76 -19.72 12.59
CA GLN A 163 29.90 -20.56 12.96
C GLN A 163 31.03 -20.49 11.92
N TRP A 164 30.71 -20.54 10.63
CA TRP A 164 31.65 -20.37 9.53
C TRP A 164 32.25 -18.97 9.51
N LEU A 165 31.46 -17.93 9.84
CA LEU A 165 31.95 -16.57 10.00
C LEU A 165 32.87 -16.46 11.21
N LYS A 166 32.54 -17.11 12.34
CA LYS A 166 33.43 -17.18 13.53
C LYS A 166 34.75 -17.90 13.24
N ASP A 167 34.71 -19.00 12.50
CA ASP A 167 35.90 -19.78 12.12
C ASP A 167 36.80 -19.02 11.13
N ARG A 168 36.22 -18.14 10.29
CA ARG A 168 36.96 -17.34 9.29
C ARG A 168 37.39 -15.96 9.77
N LEU A 169 36.59 -15.28 10.60
CA LEU A 169 36.84 -13.91 11.06
C LEU A 169 37.36 -13.83 12.51
N GLY A 170 37.30 -14.92 13.28
CA GLY A 170 37.60 -14.90 14.72
C GLY A 170 36.50 -14.22 15.54
N ASP A 171 36.56 -14.39 16.87
CA ASP A 171 35.61 -13.72 17.77
C ASP A 171 35.75 -12.20 17.65
N ALA A 172 34.61 -11.52 17.48
CA ALA A 172 34.56 -10.07 17.42
C ALA A 172 35.16 -9.48 18.72
N PRO A 173 36.04 -8.47 18.62
CA PRO A 173 36.66 -7.87 19.81
C PRO A 173 35.55 -7.35 20.73
N LEU A 174 35.62 -7.72 22.02
CA LEU A 174 34.69 -7.21 23.02
C LEU A 174 34.72 -5.68 22.97
N PRO A 175 33.55 -5.02 22.89
CA PRO A 175 33.49 -3.57 23.02
C PRO A 175 34.10 -3.18 24.38
N PRO A 176 34.96 -2.16 24.44
CA PRO A 176 35.56 -1.72 25.68
C PRO A 176 34.45 -1.34 26.68
N PRO A 177 34.59 -1.68 27.97
CA PRO A 177 33.60 -1.34 28.97
C PRO A 177 33.43 0.19 29.01
N GLU A 178 32.18 0.63 28.93
CA GLU A 178 31.76 2.02 29.08
C GLU A 178 32.26 2.54 30.44
N SER A 179 33.45 3.14 30.43
CA SER A 179 33.96 3.94 31.53
C SER A 179 33.53 5.36 31.23
N GLY A 180 32.60 5.86 32.04
CA GLY A 180 32.09 7.22 31.93
C GLY A 180 33.23 8.24 31.96
N SER A 181 33.33 9.01 30.88
CA SER A 181 33.90 10.35 30.88
C SER A 181 33.12 11.18 29.86
N ASP A 182 32.48 12.25 30.31
CA ASP A 182 31.67 13.17 29.50
C ASP A 182 32.45 13.80 28.32
N GLU A 183 33.78 13.69 28.31
CA GLU A 183 34.65 14.17 27.22
C GLU A 183 34.52 13.34 25.94
N GLY A 184 34.13 12.06 26.03
CA GLY A 184 33.92 11.19 24.86
C GLY A 184 32.63 11.49 24.09
N ILE A 185 31.60 12.00 24.79
CA ILE A 185 30.32 12.36 24.19
C ILE A 185 30.46 13.64 23.38
N GLU A 186 31.19 14.64 23.89
CA GLU A 186 31.47 15.88 23.14
C GLU A 186 32.35 15.62 21.90
N ALA A 187 33.35 14.73 22.00
CA ALA A 187 34.15 14.31 20.85
C ALA A 187 33.29 13.59 19.80
N GLY A 188 32.39 12.70 20.23
CA GLY A 188 31.45 12.01 19.34
C GLY A 188 30.44 12.95 18.67
N ILE A 189 29.94 13.96 19.38
CA ILE A 189 29.05 14.99 18.83
C ILE A 189 29.81 15.85 17.82
N ASN A 190 31.05 16.25 18.12
CA ASN A 190 31.87 17.03 17.21
C ASN A 190 32.18 16.25 15.92
N ASP A 191 32.47 14.95 16.01
CA ASP A 191 32.65 14.08 14.85
C ASP A 191 31.37 13.93 14.02
N GLN A 192 30.21 13.84 14.66
CA GLN A 192 28.91 13.84 13.97
C GLN A 192 28.62 15.18 13.29
N VAL A 193 28.94 16.30 13.93
CA VAL A 193 28.81 17.64 13.36
C VAL A 193 29.75 17.81 12.16
N LEU A 194 30.98 17.29 12.23
CA LEU A 194 31.92 17.31 11.12
C LEU A 194 31.45 16.45 9.94
N ARG A 195 30.87 15.27 10.22
CA ARG A 195 30.22 14.44 9.19
C ARG A 195 29.05 15.18 8.53
N LEU A 196 28.17 15.79 9.32
CA LEU A 196 27.05 16.58 8.79
C LEU A 196 27.52 17.77 7.96
N LYS A 197 28.57 18.50 8.41
CA LYS A 197 29.17 19.59 7.63
C LYS A 197 29.76 19.09 6.32
N LYS A 198 30.41 17.92 6.32
CA LYS A 198 30.95 17.28 5.12
C LYS A 198 29.83 16.89 4.14
N GLU A 199 28.79 16.23 4.61
CA GLU A 199 27.62 15.88 3.80
C GLU A 199 26.91 17.12 3.26
N LEU A 200 26.79 18.18 4.06
CA LEU A 200 26.20 19.46 3.64
C LEU A 200 27.04 20.12 2.53
N LEU A 201 28.38 20.08 2.65
CA LEU A 201 29.26 20.60 1.61
C LEU A 201 29.20 19.76 0.32
N GLN A 202 29.12 18.43 0.44
CA GLN A 202 28.99 17.53 -0.71
C GLN A 202 27.65 17.72 -1.43
N THR A 203 26.56 17.82 -0.69
CA THR A 203 25.23 18.08 -1.25
C THR A 203 25.13 19.47 -1.86
N LYS A 204 25.68 20.50 -1.21
CA LYS A 204 25.78 21.84 -1.79
C LYS A 204 26.60 21.83 -3.09
N HIS A 205 27.74 21.14 -3.09
CA HIS A 205 28.58 21.02 -4.28
C HIS A 205 27.83 20.32 -5.42
N GLY A 206 27.16 19.19 -5.15
CA GLY A 206 26.35 18.49 -6.14
C GLY A 206 25.18 19.34 -6.66
N LEU A 207 24.56 20.15 -5.80
CA LEU A 207 23.51 21.09 -6.19
C LEU A 207 24.05 22.23 -7.06
N ASP A 208 25.24 22.76 -6.74
CA ASP A 208 25.89 23.79 -7.55
C ASP A 208 26.33 23.23 -8.92
N GLU A 209 26.79 21.98 -8.98
CA GLU A 209 27.09 21.28 -10.24
C GLU A 209 25.82 21.03 -11.08
N ALA A 210 24.74 20.56 -10.45
CA ALA A 210 23.46 20.37 -11.12
C ALA A 210 22.90 21.70 -11.66
N LYS A 211 23.00 22.78 -10.88
CA LYS A 211 22.62 24.13 -11.34
C LYS A 211 23.48 24.59 -12.51
N LYS A 212 24.79 24.39 -12.48
CA LYS A 212 25.68 24.71 -13.62
C LYS A 212 25.29 23.91 -14.87
N GLN A 213 25.02 22.61 -14.72
CA GLN A 213 24.56 21.78 -15.83
C GLN A 213 23.19 22.22 -16.36
N GLN A 214 22.27 22.67 -15.50
CA GLN A 214 20.98 23.21 -15.91
C GLN A 214 21.14 24.52 -16.69
N VAL A 215 21.99 25.44 -16.23
CA VAL A 215 22.30 26.68 -16.95
C VAL A 215 22.95 26.39 -18.29
N SER A 216 23.96 25.51 -18.35
CA SER A 216 24.58 25.12 -19.61
C SER A 216 23.62 24.39 -20.57
N ARG A 217 22.68 23.60 -20.07
CA ARG A 217 21.59 23.03 -20.90
C ARG A 217 20.68 24.13 -21.42
N GLN A 218 20.29 25.08 -20.57
CA GLN A 218 19.42 26.19 -20.95
C GLN A 218 20.07 27.13 -21.98
N GLU A 219 21.40 27.30 -21.93
CA GLU A 219 22.20 28.02 -22.93
C GLU A 219 22.38 27.23 -24.24
N GLN A 220 22.31 25.91 -24.19
CA GLN A 220 22.37 25.03 -25.37
C GLN A 220 21.01 24.78 -26.04
N LEU A 221 19.90 25.21 -25.42
CA LEU A 221 18.61 25.19 -26.09
C LEU A 221 18.58 26.33 -27.14
N PRO A 222 18.35 26.04 -28.44
CA PRO A 222 18.08 27.08 -29.40
C PRO A 222 16.85 27.88 -28.95
N SER A 223 16.92 29.21 -29.11
CA SER A 223 15.80 30.12 -28.86
C SER A 223 14.52 29.53 -29.46
N VAL A 224 13.45 29.52 -28.65
CA VAL A 224 12.13 28.86 -28.79
C VAL A 224 11.35 29.17 -30.08
N SER A 225 11.98 29.75 -31.10
CA SER A 225 11.33 30.16 -32.33
C SER A 225 10.84 28.99 -33.19
N GLU A 226 11.52 27.84 -33.27
CA GLU A 226 11.08 26.71 -34.12
C GLU A 226 11.58 25.36 -33.60
N ALA A 227 11.12 24.92 -32.43
CA ALA A 227 11.29 23.51 -32.06
C ALA A 227 10.39 22.67 -32.98
N SER A 228 10.97 21.71 -33.72
CA SER A 228 10.17 20.85 -34.60
C SER A 228 9.09 20.13 -33.80
N LEU A 229 7.91 19.92 -34.40
CA LEU A 229 6.78 19.25 -33.75
C LEU A 229 7.18 17.88 -33.18
N GLU A 230 8.12 17.19 -33.83
CA GLU A 230 8.69 15.92 -33.38
C GLU A 230 9.52 16.07 -32.10
N ALA A 231 10.33 17.14 -31.99
CA ALA A 231 11.08 17.44 -30.78
C ALA A 231 10.15 17.80 -29.61
N GLN A 232 9.04 18.50 -29.87
CA GLN A 232 8.03 18.81 -28.87
C GLN A 232 7.29 17.54 -28.40
N VAL A 233 6.90 16.66 -29.32
CA VAL A 233 6.27 15.38 -28.97
C VAL A 233 7.24 14.47 -28.21
N PHE A 234 8.51 14.46 -28.58
CA PHE A 234 9.54 13.72 -27.85
C PHE A 234 9.75 14.27 -26.43
N ALA A 235 9.84 15.60 -26.28
CA ALA A 235 9.96 16.23 -24.97
C ALA A 235 8.72 15.96 -24.08
N LEU A 236 7.52 15.98 -24.65
CA LEU A 236 6.29 15.64 -23.93
C LEU A 236 6.25 14.16 -23.53
N ARG A 237 6.75 13.24 -24.37
CA ARG A 237 6.89 11.83 -24.02
C ARG A 237 7.90 11.64 -22.88
N CYS A 238 9.06 12.30 -22.95
CA CYS A 238 10.04 12.27 -21.86
C CYS A 238 9.47 12.84 -20.56
N ALA A 239 8.76 13.96 -20.61
CA ALA A 239 8.10 14.54 -19.43
C ALA A 239 7.02 13.61 -18.86
N ARG A 240 6.26 12.93 -19.73
CA ARG A 240 5.27 11.93 -19.31
C ARG A 240 5.96 10.76 -18.62
N ASP A 241 7.02 10.22 -19.22
CA ASP A 241 7.72 9.05 -18.68
C ASP A 241 8.46 9.40 -17.38
N GLU A 242 8.96 10.63 -17.22
CA GLU A 242 9.51 11.14 -15.96
C GLU A 242 8.44 11.30 -14.87
N LEU A 243 7.26 11.80 -15.21
CA LEU A 243 6.12 11.85 -14.29
C LEU A 243 5.64 10.45 -13.89
N ILE A 244 5.60 9.51 -14.83
CA ILE A 244 5.26 8.10 -14.55
C ILE A 244 6.28 7.52 -13.57
N ASN A 245 7.58 7.67 -13.85
CA ASN A 245 8.63 7.20 -12.94
C ASN A 245 8.56 7.87 -11.56
N TRP A 246 8.21 9.16 -11.49
CA TRP A 246 8.04 9.86 -10.22
C TRP A 246 6.83 9.31 -9.44
N ILE A 247 5.68 9.11 -10.10
CA ILE A 247 4.49 8.53 -9.49
C ILE A 247 4.76 7.09 -9.05
N GLU A 248 5.39 6.27 -9.88
CA GLU A 248 5.77 4.90 -9.55
C GLU A 248 6.75 4.87 -8.37
N GLY A 249 7.70 5.80 -8.32
CA GLY A 249 8.60 6.00 -7.19
C GLY A 249 7.86 6.33 -5.89
N GLU A 250 6.85 7.21 -5.94
CA GLU A 250 6.08 7.54 -4.74
C GLU A 250 5.10 6.43 -4.36
N LEU A 251 4.53 5.71 -5.32
CA LEU A 251 3.71 4.52 -5.06
C LEU A 251 4.52 3.38 -4.43
N ALA A 252 5.78 3.19 -4.85
CA ALA A 252 6.67 2.20 -4.25
C ALA A 252 6.98 2.54 -2.78
N LYS A 253 7.20 3.83 -2.45
CA LYS A 253 7.39 4.28 -1.07
C LYS A 253 6.15 4.07 -0.20
N LEU A 254 4.96 4.28 -0.76
CA LEU A 254 3.69 4.03 -0.06
C LEU A 254 3.47 2.54 0.22
N ALA A 255 3.81 1.66 -0.74
CA ALA A 255 3.72 0.21 -0.55
C ALA A 255 4.68 -0.33 0.53
N GLU A 256 5.85 0.28 0.71
CA GLU A 256 6.78 -0.07 1.79
C GLU A 256 6.29 0.42 3.17
N GLN A 257 5.57 1.55 3.23
CA GLN A 257 4.98 2.09 4.46
C GLN A 257 3.81 1.22 4.95
N GLU A 258 2.95 0.72 4.05
CA GLU A 258 1.80 -0.14 4.39
C GLU A 258 2.23 -1.51 4.97
N GLY A 259 3.36 -2.07 4.50
CA GLY A 259 3.91 -3.33 5.03
C GLY A 259 4.52 -3.24 6.44
N ALA A 260 4.76 -2.02 6.96
CA ALA A 260 5.23 -1.78 8.32
C ALA A 260 4.07 -1.59 9.31
N ASP A 261 2.97 -0.97 8.87
CA ASP A 261 1.80 -0.69 9.70
C ASP A 261 0.87 -1.91 9.88
N GLU A 262 0.83 -2.84 8.93
CA GLU A 262 0.04 -4.09 9.06
C GLU A 262 0.58 -5.05 10.16
N LYS A 263 1.87 -4.98 10.50
CA LYS A 263 2.46 -5.81 11.57
C LYS A 263 2.17 -5.29 12.97
N ALA A 264 1.82 -4.02 13.12
CA ALA A 264 1.43 -3.44 14.40
C ALA A 264 -0.04 -3.71 14.74
N LEU A 265 -0.90 -3.88 13.73
CA LEU A 265 -2.35 -4.06 13.92
C LEU A 265 -2.79 -5.50 14.23
N HIS A 266 -1.94 -6.50 13.98
CA HIS A 266 -2.30 -7.91 14.18
C HIS A 266 -2.07 -8.45 15.60
N HIS A 267 -1.47 -7.68 16.51
CA HIS A 267 -1.15 -8.15 17.87
C HIS A 267 -2.29 -7.97 18.90
N ASP A 268 -3.38 -7.27 18.56
CA ASP A 268 -4.42 -6.89 19.53
C ASP A 268 -5.75 -7.65 19.42
N LEU A 269 -5.91 -8.59 18.47
CA LEU A 269 -7.15 -9.37 18.32
C LEU A 269 -7.19 -10.67 19.14
N HIS A 270 -6.21 -10.89 20.01
CA HIS A 270 -6.17 -12.02 20.95
C HIS A 270 -6.10 -11.55 22.41
N ARG A 271 -7.04 -10.71 22.83
CA ARG A 271 -7.35 -10.52 24.25
C ARG A 271 -8.79 -10.95 24.50
N GLY A 272 -8.92 -12.07 25.22
CA GLY A 272 -10.18 -12.74 25.47
C GLY A 272 -11.24 -11.83 26.09
N SER A 273 -12.50 -12.17 25.76
CA SER A 273 -13.75 -11.74 26.40
C SER A 273 -13.55 -11.09 27.77
N VAL A 274 -13.34 -9.78 27.77
CA VAL A 274 -13.48 -8.94 28.96
C VAL A 274 -14.93 -8.45 28.93
N SER A 275 -15.65 -8.57 30.04
CA SER A 275 -17.09 -8.28 30.09
C SER A 275 -17.40 -6.86 29.61
N ASP A 276 -18.50 -6.70 28.87
CA ASP A 276 -18.96 -5.40 28.34
C ASP A 276 -19.02 -4.29 29.42
N SER A 277 -19.18 -4.68 30.70
CA SER A 277 -19.14 -3.76 31.83
C SER A 277 -17.78 -3.05 32.01
N SER A 278 -16.65 -3.74 31.82
CA SER A 278 -15.33 -3.11 32.00
C SER A 278 -14.99 -2.14 30.87
N TYR A 279 -15.50 -2.41 29.66
CA TYR A 279 -15.37 -1.48 28.53
C TYR A 279 -16.23 -0.24 28.75
N GLN A 280 -17.45 -0.38 29.27
CA GLN A 280 -18.30 0.75 29.62
C GLN A 280 -17.69 1.62 30.72
N GLU A 281 -17.10 1.02 31.75
CA GLU A 281 -16.38 1.76 32.80
C GLU A 281 -15.14 2.49 32.25
N GLN A 282 -14.37 1.85 31.35
CA GLN A 282 -13.25 2.52 30.68
C GLN A 282 -13.71 3.69 29.79
N VAL A 283 -14.80 3.52 29.03
CA VAL A 283 -15.35 4.60 28.20
C VAL A 283 -15.87 5.74 29.07
N ALA A 284 -16.53 5.45 30.20
CA ALA A 284 -17.00 6.46 31.13
C ALA A 284 -15.83 7.27 31.73
N THR A 285 -14.77 6.59 32.20
CA THR A 285 -13.59 7.29 32.76
C THR A 285 -12.84 8.13 31.72
N LEU A 286 -12.77 7.68 30.47
CA LEU A 286 -12.19 8.46 29.37
C LEU A 286 -13.05 9.67 29.03
N TYR A 287 -14.37 9.53 29.08
CA TYR A 287 -15.30 10.63 28.84
C TYR A 287 -15.24 11.67 29.96
N ASP A 288 -15.20 11.24 31.22
CA ASP A 288 -15.03 12.14 32.37
C ASP A 288 -13.70 12.91 32.30
N ARG A 289 -12.63 12.22 31.90
CA ARG A 289 -11.34 12.86 31.64
C ARG A 289 -11.44 13.89 30.53
N TYR A 290 -12.10 13.58 29.43
CA TYR A 290 -12.32 14.53 28.33
C TYR A 290 -13.15 15.75 28.75
N VAL A 291 -14.22 15.56 29.53
CA VAL A 291 -15.05 16.66 30.02
C VAL A 291 -14.27 17.54 31.00
N SER A 292 -13.49 16.96 31.90
CA SER A 292 -12.67 17.71 32.85
C SER A 292 -11.59 18.56 32.17
N THR A 293 -10.91 18.02 31.15
CA THR A 293 -9.90 18.77 30.38
C THR A 293 -10.55 19.87 29.55
N ARG A 294 -11.71 19.62 28.96
CA ARG A 294 -12.47 20.62 28.21
C ARG A 294 -12.97 21.75 29.12
N ALA A 295 -13.47 21.42 30.31
CA ALA A 295 -13.86 22.43 31.30
C ALA A 295 -12.65 23.27 31.75
N SER A 296 -11.50 22.63 32.02
CA SER A 296 -10.26 23.33 32.36
C SER A 296 -9.79 24.25 31.22
N LEU A 297 -9.90 23.82 29.96
CA LEU A 297 -9.55 24.65 28.80
C LEU A 297 -10.47 25.86 28.67
N VAL A 298 -11.77 25.70 28.89
CA VAL A 298 -12.72 26.82 28.88
C VAL A 298 -12.35 27.85 29.95
N VAL A 299 -12.03 27.42 31.17
CA VAL A 299 -11.60 28.33 32.25
C VAL A 299 -10.31 29.08 31.87
N VAL A 300 -9.33 28.40 31.25
CA VAL A 300 -8.09 29.05 30.80
C VAL A 300 -8.37 30.06 29.69
N VAL A 301 -9.21 29.72 28.72
CA VAL A 301 -9.59 30.62 27.62
C VAL A 301 -10.36 31.83 28.13
N GLU A 302 -11.28 31.64 29.09
CA GLU A 302 -11.99 32.73 29.75
C GLU A 302 -11.04 33.63 30.56
N ALA A 303 -10.05 33.05 31.26
CA ALA A 303 -9.03 33.81 31.97
C ALA A 303 -8.14 34.64 31.02
N VAL A 304 -7.76 34.07 29.86
CA VAL A 304 -7.01 34.79 28.82
C VAL A 304 -7.87 35.88 28.18
N ALA A 305 -9.16 35.62 27.94
CA ALA A 305 -10.09 36.60 27.41
C ALA A 305 -10.35 37.75 28.40
N ALA A 306 -10.38 37.47 29.70
CA ALA A 306 -10.46 38.48 30.75
C ALA A 306 -9.18 39.33 30.83
N ALA A 307 -8.00 38.70 30.82
CA ALA A 307 -6.72 39.40 30.81
C ALA A 307 -6.55 40.33 29.58
N ASN A 308 -7.06 39.91 28.41
CA ASN A 308 -7.05 40.74 27.21
C ASN A 308 -8.05 41.91 27.27
N LYS A 309 -9.17 41.78 28.01
CA LYS A 309 -10.10 42.89 28.23
C LYS A 309 -9.52 43.96 29.15
N ASP A 310 -8.78 43.56 30.18
CA ASP A 310 -8.13 44.51 31.10
C ASP A 310 -6.98 45.29 30.42
N ALA A 311 -6.27 44.67 29.48
CA ALA A 311 -5.26 45.35 28.67
C ALA A 311 -5.85 46.40 27.71
N ASN A 312 -7.07 46.18 27.21
CA ASN A 312 -7.72 47.08 26.24
C ASN A 312 -8.42 48.28 26.91
N ALA A 313 -8.70 48.23 28.22
CA ALA A 313 -9.31 49.32 28.97
C ALA A 313 -8.33 50.46 29.33
N MET A 314 -7.01 50.25 29.20
CA MET A 314 -5.99 51.27 29.49
C MET A 314 -5.62 52.16 28.28
N SER A 315 -6.12 51.88 27.07
CA SER A 315 -5.69 52.57 25.83
C SER A 315 -6.69 53.60 25.27
N GLU A 316 -7.79 53.90 25.96
CA GLU A 316 -8.76 54.91 25.52
C GLU A 316 -8.79 56.12 26.46
N ARG A 317 -7.76 56.97 26.40
CA ARG A 317 -7.89 58.36 26.85
C ARG A 317 -7.02 59.33 26.02
N GLY A 318 -7.70 60.07 25.14
CA GLY A 318 -7.22 61.28 24.46
C GLY A 318 -6.90 61.07 22.98
N SER A 319 -7.31 61.90 22.02
CA SER A 319 -8.21 63.06 21.94
C SER A 319 -8.31 63.38 20.43
N ASP A 320 -9.50 63.79 19.98
CA ASP A 320 -9.78 64.28 18.63
C ASP A 320 -9.00 65.56 18.26
N ALA A 321 -8.59 65.66 16.99
CA ALA A 321 -8.88 66.75 16.02
C ALA A 321 -7.71 67.04 15.03
N PRO A 322 -8.00 67.47 13.78
CA PRO A 322 -7.03 67.47 12.68
C PRO A 322 -6.44 68.87 12.38
N GLY A 323 -5.14 68.93 12.07
CA GLY A 323 -4.47 70.15 11.59
C GLY A 323 -3.05 69.86 11.06
N PRO A 324 -2.53 70.65 10.10
CA PRO A 324 -1.59 70.18 9.09
C PRO A 324 -0.11 70.50 9.37
N VAL A 325 0.75 69.68 8.76
CA VAL A 325 2.19 69.85 8.52
C VAL A 325 3.03 70.25 9.74
N LYS A 326 3.74 69.25 10.28
CA LYS A 326 5.17 69.30 10.59
C LYS A 326 5.69 67.87 10.62
N GLU A 327 6.85 67.66 10.02
CA GLU A 327 7.63 66.43 10.15
C GLU A 327 7.63 65.96 11.61
N PRO A 328 7.28 64.70 11.90
CA PRO A 328 7.73 64.09 13.12
C PRO A 328 9.13 63.54 12.85
N GLU A 329 10.09 64.22 13.48
CA GLU A 329 11.34 63.64 13.93
C GLU A 329 11.13 62.19 14.39
N SER A 330 12.01 61.32 13.92
CA SER A 330 12.38 60.03 14.51
C SER A 330 11.43 59.54 15.60
N SER A 331 10.40 58.77 15.23
CA SER A 331 9.92 57.76 16.16
C SER A 331 11.11 56.83 16.39
N GLU A 332 11.67 56.94 17.59
CA GLU A 332 12.59 55.98 18.17
C GLU A 332 11.98 54.60 17.94
N THR A 333 12.43 53.92 16.88
CA THR A 333 12.38 52.48 16.88
C THR A 333 13.15 52.11 18.12
N ASN A 334 12.45 51.55 19.12
CA ASN A 334 13.09 50.82 20.19
C ASN A 334 13.85 49.67 19.53
N THR A 335 15.00 49.99 18.95
CA THR A 335 16.00 49.04 18.53
C THR A 335 16.59 48.55 19.82
N LEU A 336 15.90 47.56 20.41
CA LEU A 336 16.56 46.63 21.30
C LEU A 336 17.87 46.25 20.62
N PRO A 337 19.01 46.32 21.33
CA PRO A 337 20.29 46.02 20.73
C PRO A 337 20.19 44.63 20.07
N PRO A 338 20.76 44.42 18.87
CA PRO A 338 20.59 43.17 18.12
C PRO A 338 21.01 41.93 18.92
N SER A 339 21.80 42.10 19.98
CA SER A 339 22.15 41.07 20.97
C SER A 339 20.97 40.58 21.81
N GLU A 340 20.00 41.44 22.17
CA GLU A 340 18.82 41.05 22.96
C GLU A 340 17.78 40.33 22.09
N VAL A 341 17.64 40.72 20.82
CA VAL A 341 16.77 40.03 19.84
C VAL A 341 17.32 38.62 19.51
N LEU A 342 18.65 38.46 19.49
CA LEU A 342 19.30 37.16 19.29
C LEU A 342 19.00 36.16 20.41
N ALA A 343 18.72 36.62 21.64
CA ALA A 343 18.34 35.74 22.75
C ALA A 343 16.98 35.06 22.53
N TYR A 344 16.07 35.69 21.78
CA TYR A 344 14.75 35.15 21.44
C TYR A 344 14.70 34.45 20.06
N ALA A 345 15.77 34.54 19.27
CA ALA A 345 15.90 33.82 18.00
C ALA A 345 15.64 32.30 18.11
N PRO A 346 16.14 31.55 19.12
CA PRO A 346 15.85 30.13 19.23
C PRO A 346 14.37 29.85 19.51
N SER A 347 13.69 30.64 20.34
CA SER A 347 12.25 30.49 20.59
C SER A 347 11.41 30.80 19.36
N LEU A 348 11.80 31.81 18.58
CA LEU A 348 11.10 32.19 17.35
C LEU A 348 11.30 31.13 16.26
N LEU A 349 12.50 30.57 16.16
CA LEU A 349 12.82 29.50 15.23
C LEU A 349 12.09 28.20 15.63
N GLN A 350 11.92 27.93 16.92
CA GLN A 350 11.09 26.85 17.41
C GLN A 350 9.62 27.06 17.06
N ALA A 351 9.07 28.26 17.28
CA ALA A 351 7.70 28.58 16.90
C ALA A 351 7.44 28.38 15.40
N VAL A 352 8.38 28.79 14.53
CA VAL A 352 8.29 28.56 13.08
C VAL A 352 8.35 27.07 12.71
N LYS A 353 9.13 26.27 13.44
CA LYS A 353 9.15 24.81 13.26
C LYS A 353 7.83 24.18 13.68
N ASP A 354 7.29 24.61 14.81
CA ASP A 354 6.01 24.12 15.34
C ASP A 354 4.85 24.49 14.40
N GLU A 355 4.85 25.71 13.86
CA GLU A 355 3.89 26.16 12.83
C GLU A 355 3.96 25.29 11.58
N ARG A 356 5.16 25.00 11.07
CA ARG A 356 5.35 24.12 9.92
C ARG A 356 4.88 22.69 10.21
N ALA A 357 5.18 22.16 11.38
CA ALA A 357 4.73 20.84 11.80
C ALA A 357 3.19 20.79 11.88
N LEU A 358 2.56 21.83 12.43
CA LEU A 358 1.10 21.93 12.54
C LEU A 358 0.45 22.08 11.15
N LEU A 359 1.03 22.86 10.25
CA LEU A 359 0.56 22.95 8.86
C LEU A 359 0.67 21.60 8.14
N GLN A 360 1.76 20.86 8.33
CA GLN A 360 1.90 19.52 7.79
C GLN A 360 0.84 18.57 8.36
N GLN A 361 0.66 18.54 9.68
CA GLN A 361 -0.37 17.73 10.32
C GLN A 361 -1.78 18.08 9.84
N THR A 362 -2.12 19.36 9.73
CA THR A 362 -3.44 19.77 9.24
C THR A 362 -3.66 19.41 7.77
N SER A 363 -2.63 19.51 6.93
CA SER A 363 -2.71 19.04 5.53
C SER A 363 -2.90 17.53 5.45
N TYR A 364 -2.18 16.76 6.26
CA TYR A 364 -2.30 15.30 6.35
C TYR A 364 -3.70 14.90 6.81
N LEU A 365 -4.20 15.47 7.89
CA LEU A 365 -5.55 15.18 8.40
C LEU A 365 -6.65 15.56 7.40
N ARG A 366 -6.49 16.67 6.66
CA ARG A 366 -7.44 17.03 5.59
C ARG A 366 -7.43 16.00 4.47
N HIS A 367 -6.26 15.49 4.10
CA HIS A 367 -6.13 14.46 3.08
C HIS A 367 -6.77 13.14 3.55
N GLU A 368 -6.45 12.68 4.75
CA GLU A 368 -7.05 11.48 5.35
C GLU A 368 -8.57 11.61 5.48
N LEU A 369 -9.08 12.78 5.89
CA LEU A 369 -10.51 13.02 5.98
C LEU A 369 -11.17 12.99 4.60
N ALA A 370 -10.55 13.59 3.57
CA ALA A 370 -11.07 13.54 2.21
C ALA A 370 -11.06 12.12 1.65
N LYS A 371 -10.01 11.34 1.92
CA LYS A 371 -9.91 9.92 1.56
C LYS A 371 -11.02 9.10 2.23
N ALA A 372 -11.19 9.24 3.55
CA ALA A 372 -12.24 8.56 4.30
C ALA A 372 -13.64 8.98 3.82
N GLN A 373 -13.86 10.25 3.46
CA GLN A 373 -15.12 10.71 2.90
C GLN A 373 -15.42 10.06 1.54
N GLU A 374 -14.43 9.94 0.66
CA GLU A 374 -14.59 9.31 -0.65
C GLU A 374 -14.83 7.80 -0.53
N GLU A 375 -14.11 7.12 0.37
CA GLU A 375 -14.37 5.72 0.69
C GLU A 375 -15.80 5.53 1.21
N ASN A 376 -16.23 6.36 2.15
CA ASN A 376 -17.58 6.29 2.70
C ASN A 376 -18.64 6.56 1.62
N ARG A 377 -18.40 7.54 0.73
CA ARG A 377 -19.26 7.82 -0.43
C ARG A 377 -19.35 6.62 -1.36
N ASN A 378 -18.23 5.97 -1.67
CA ASN A 378 -18.19 4.78 -2.52
C ASN A 378 -18.89 3.59 -1.88
N THR A 379 -18.75 3.39 -0.55
CA THR A 379 -19.49 2.34 0.14
C THR A 379 -21.00 2.61 0.15
N LEU A 380 -21.43 3.86 0.38
CA LEU A 380 -22.84 4.25 0.31
C LEU A 380 -23.40 4.08 -1.09
N GLN A 381 -22.65 4.43 -2.13
CA GLN A 381 -23.07 4.24 -3.52
C GLN A 381 -23.19 2.75 -3.85
N ARG A 382 -22.25 1.92 -3.38
CA ARG A 382 -22.34 0.45 -3.54
C ARG A 382 -23.58 -0.10 -2.85
N LEU A 383 -23.81 0.28 -1.60
CA LEU A 383 -25.00 -0.12 -0.85
C LEU A 383 -26.30 0.38 -1.50
N ALA A 384 -26.29 1.57 -2.10
CA ALA A 384 -27.44 2.10 -2.85
C ALA A 384 -27.70 1.27 -4.11
N ASN A 385 -26.65 0.87 -4.84
CA ASN A 385 -26.79 0.02 -6.02
C ASN A 385 -27.26 -1.40 -5.68
N GLU A 386 -26.87 -1.92 -4.50
CA GLU A 386 -27.32 -3.22 -3.99
C GLU A 386 -28.73 -3.16 -3.39
N SER A 387 -29.14 -2.00 -2.88
CA SER A 387 -30.47 -1.79 -2.29
C SER A 387 -31.51 -1.50 -3.37
N HIS A 388 -32.49 -2.37 -3.50
CA HIS A 388 -33.67 -2.09 -4.35
C HIS A 388 -34.62 -1.04 -3.76
N LEU A 389 -34.36 -0.56 -2.53
CA LEU A 389 -35.22 0.40 -1.84
C LEU A 389 -34.78 1.85 -2.04
N VAL A 390 -33.54 2.08 -2.49
CA VAL A 390 -32.95 3.42 -2.61
C VAL A 390 -32.53 3.68 -4.06
N PRO A 391 -32.79 4.86 -4.63
CA PRO A 391 -32.33 5.19 -5.98
C PRO A 391 -30.78 5.13 -6.10
N PRO A 392 -30.22 4.65 -7.22
CA PRO A 392 -28.77 4.44 -7.39
C PRO A 392 -27.92 5.72 -7.42
N ALA A 393 -28.54 6.90 -7.38
CA ALA A 393 -27.88 8.21 -7.32
C ALA A 393 -28.07 8.92 -5.95
N ALA A 394 -28.47 8.17 -4.93
CA ALA A 394 -28.71 8.70 -3.59
C ALA A 394 -27.41 8.90 -2.81
N ASP A 395 -26.67 9.95 -3.15
CA ASP A 395 -25.44 10.34 -2.43
C ASP A 395 -25.73 10.99 -1.07
N SER A 396 -26.99 11.35 -0.81
CA SER A 396 -27.41 12.03 0.43
C SER A 396 -28.13 11.11 1.40
N ALA A 397 -27.81 11.26 2.69
CA ALA A 397 -28.46 10.54 3.79
C ALA A 397 -29.99 10.76 3.86
N LEU A 398 -30.50 11.84 3.24
CA LEU A 398 -31.94 12.13 3.20
C LEU A 398 -32.73 11.10 2.40
N PHE A 399 -32.18 10.58 1.30
CA PHE A 399 -32.84 9.55 0.49
C PHE A 399 -32.91 8.22 1.23
N TRP A 400 -31.85 7.87 1.97
CA TRP A 400 -31.85 6.70 2.85
C TRP A 400 -32.88 6.84 3.97
N ALA A 401 -33.01 8.02 4.57
CA ALA A 401 -34.02 8.28 5.59
C ALA A 401 -35.45 8.22 5.04
N GLN A 402 -35.68 8.67 3.80
CA GLN A 402 -36.98 8.57 3.13
C GLN A 402 -37.32 7.12 2.78
N ALA A 403 -36.40 6.39 2.15
CA ALA A 403 -36.59 4.98 1.82
C ALA A 403 -36.84 4.12 3.07
N ALA A 404 -36.15 4.40 4.18
CA ALA A 404 -36.40 3.73 5.45
C ALA A 404 -37.82 4.02 6.00
N LYS A 405 -38.31 5.25 5.87
CA LYS A 405 -39.68 5.62 6.24
C LYS A 405 -40.73 4.94 5.35
N GLU A 406 -40.46 4.85 4.05
CA GLU A 406 -41.37 4.17 3.11
C GLU A 406 -41.38 2.65 3.34
N ALA A 407 -40.22 2.04 3.55
CA ALA A 407 -40.10 0.62 3.86
C ALA A 407 -40.79 0.27 5.19
N SER A 408 -40.59 1.07 6.25
CA SER A 408 -41.27 0.86 7.54
C SER A 408 -42.78 0.96 7.41
N LYS A 409 -43.28 1.96 6.68
CA LYS A 409 -44.72 2.09 6.40
C LYS A 409 -45.24 0.88 5.61
N GLY A 410 -44.51 0.41 4.61
CA GLY A 410 -44.88 -0.78 3.84
C GLY A 410 -44.92 -2.06 4.68
N THR A 411 -43.99 -2.22 5.62
CA THR A 411 -44.02 -3.37 6.55
C THR A 411 -45.16 -3.26 7.55
N GLU A 412 -45.47 -2.06 8.05
CA GLU A 412 -46.62 -1.84 8.93
C GLU A 412 -47.93 -2.18 8.22
N GLU A 413 -48.11 -1.73 6.99
CA GLU A 413 -49.28 -2.04 6.17
C GLU A 413 -49.40 -3.54 5.90
N SER A 414 -48.30 -4.21 5.51
CA SER A 414 -48.28 -5.65 5.27
C SER A 414 -48.59 -6.47 6.54
N VAL A 415 -48.06 -6.07 7.69
CA VAL A 415 -48.37 -6.72 8.97
C VAL A 415 -49.84 -6.55 9.34
N VAL A 416 -50.41 -5.35 9.14
CA VAL A 416 -51.83 -5.10 9.39
C VAL A 416 -52.72 -5.94 8.46
N GLU A 417 -52.36 -6.07 7.19
CA GLU A 417 -53.08 -6.94 6.24
C GLU A 417 -53.00 -8.42 6.65
N GLN A 418 -51.81 -8.91 7.03
CA GLN A 418 -51.64 -10.28 7.50
C GLN A 418 -52.42 -10.54 8.80
N LEU A 419 -52.46 -9.57 9.73
CA LEU A 419 -53.25 -9.67 10.95
C LEU A 419 -54.75 -9.76 10.63
N LYS A 420 -55.27 -8.90 9.74
CA LYS A 420 -56.68 -8.96 9.30
C LYS A 420 -57.01 -10.29 8.61
N ALA A 421 -56.12 -10.78 7.74
CA ALA A 421 -56.26 -12.09 7.11
C ALA A 421 -56.25 -13.24 8.15
N GLY A 422 -55.39 -13.14 9.16
CA GLY A 422 -55.36 -14.07 10.29
C GLY A 422 -56.65 -14.03 11.12
N GLU A 423 -57.15 -12.84 11.46
CA GLU A 423 -58.40 -12.66 12.21
C GLU A 423 -59.61 -13.24 11.47
N THR A 424 -59.72 -12.99 10.16
CA THR A 424 -60.79 -13.57 9.33
C THR A 424 -60.68 -15.09 9.22
N SER A 425 -59.45 -15.63 9.11
CA SER A 425 -59.22 -17.09 9.14
C SER A 425 -59.62 -17.71 10.48
N ILE A 426 -59.26 -17.07 11.61
CA ILE A 426 -59.64 -17.50 12.95
C ILE A 426 -61.16 -17.43 13.15
N ALA A 427 -61.80 -16.36 12.68
CA ALA A 427 -63.26 -16.22 12.73
C ALA A 427 -63.95 -17.33 11.93
N GLY A 428 -63.43 -17.65 10.73
CA GLY A 428 -63.89 -18.77 9.92
C GLY A 428 -63.73 -20.12 10.64
N ALA A 429 -62.56 -20.38 11.24
CA ALA A 429 -62.33 -21.60 12.01
C ALA A 429 -63.27 -21.71 13.23
N LYS A 430 -63.53 -20.61 13.94
CA LYS A 430 -64.50 -20.56 15.04
C LYS A 430 -65.93 -20.87 14.58
N ALA A 431 -66.33 -20.36 13.41
CA ALA A 431 -67.65 -20.66 12.84
C ALA A 431 -67.80 -22.15 12.51
N ILE A 432 -66.78 -22.77 11.91
CA ILE A 432 -66.75 -24.21 11.61
C ILE A 432 -66.81 -25.03 12.91
N LEU A 433 -66.06 -24.65 13.94
CA LEU A 433 -66.11 -25.33 15.25
C LEU A 433 -67.49 -25.23 15.88
N ALA A 434 -68.13 -24.06 15.85
CA ALA A 434 -69.48 -23.88 16.36
C ALA A 434 -70.51 -24.76 15.60
N GLU A 435 -70.36 -24.91 14.29
CA GLU A 435 -71.20 -25.81 13.48
C GLU A 435 -70.98 -27.28 13.88
N LEU A 436 -69.74 -27.71 14.07
CA LEU A 436 -69.41 -29.06 14.52
C LEU A 436 -69.96 -29.35 15.94
N GLU A 437 -69.87 -28.39 16.85
CA GLU A 437 -70.47 -28.49 18.18
C GLU A 437 -71.99 -28.58 18.13
N ALA A 438 -72.65 -27.80 17.26
CA ALA A 438 -74.08 -27.88 17.06
C ALA A 438 -74.50 -29.25 16.49
N ARG A 439 -73.77 -29.78 15.50
CA ARG A 439 -73.99 -31.13 14.97
C ARG A 439 -73.78 -32.21 16.03
N LYS A 440 -72.76 -32.08 16.87
CA LYS A 440 -72.51 -32.99 17.99
C LYS A 440 -73.64 -32.97 19.02
N LYS A 441 -74.18 -31.79 19.35
CA LYS A 441 -75.34 -31.67 20.25
C LYS A 441 -76.58 -32.35 19.66
N ALA A 442 -76.88 -32.11 18.38
CA ALA A 442 -78.00 -32.77 17.70
C ALA A 442 -77.84 -34.29 17.67
N PHE A 443 -76.61 -34.79 17.46
CA PHE A 443 -76.32 -36.22 17.53
C PHE A 443 -76.56 -36.79 18.93
N ASN A 444 -76.10 -36.12 19.98
CA ASN A 444 -76.32 -36.54 21.36
C ASN A 444 -77.80 -36.52 21.77
N GLU A 445 -78.59 -35.58 21.25
CA GLU A 445 -80.04 -35.52 21.48
C GLU A 445 -80.78 -36.69 20.80
N LEU A 446 -80.30 -37.16 19.65
CA LEU A 446 -80.83 -38.36 18.99
C LEU A 446 -80.50 -39.65 19.76
N ASP A 447 -79.30 -39.75 20.34
CA ASP A 447 -78.88 -40.93 21.13
C ASP A 447 -79.60 -41.04 22.49
N MET A 448 -80.14 -39.95 23.05
CA MET A 448 -80.89 -39.96 24.31
C MET A 448 -82.42 -40.12 24.14
N GLY A 449 -82.89 -40.29 22.89
CA GLY A 449 -84.29 -40.48 22.52
C GLY A 449 -84.73 -41.93 22.31
N ILE A 450 -83.87 -42.90 22.66
CA ILE A 450 -84.13 -44.35 22.66
C ILE A 450 -84.04 -44.82 24.12
#